data_AF-A0A1I4LBI9-F1
#
_entry.id   AF-A0A1I4LBI9-F1
#
_cell.length_a   1.000
_cell.length_b   1.000
_cell.length_c   1.000
_cell.angle_alpha   90.00
_cell.angle_beta   90.00
_cell.angle_gamma   90.00
#
_symmetry.space_group_name_H-M   'P 1'
#
loop_
_entity.id
_entity.type
_entity.pdbx_description
1 polymer ?
#
loop_
_entity_poly.entity_id
_entity_poly.type
_entity_poly.pdbx_seq_one_letter_code
_entity_poly.pdbx_strand_id
1 'polypeptide(L)'
;MNKKIIDMNSEEDFFEILKTSFIKYKTENNKSIELLLFIIMGLSHLNEWIAPGYAPFTKNGNINVPKTKYEQFSNDVYLTNEHKIVREICNKAKRIESSVKPLISCTRSLDGATDFDNGLVTSYTVDGRDITEIMEKLIRFYQTRWFN
;
A
#
# COMPACT_ATOMS: atom_id res chain seq x y z
N MET A 1 -31.04 11.92 -11.15
CA MET A 1 -29.71 11.28 -11.19
C MET A 1 -29.17 11.31 -9.76
N ASN A 2 -29.25 10.20 -9.01
CA ASN A 2 -28.70 10.18 -7.65
C ASN A 2 -27.17 10.28 -7.75
N LYS A 3 -26.61 11.40 -7.32
CA LYS A 3 -25.17 11.49 -7.04
C LYS A 3 -24.89 10.45 -5.96
N LYS A 4 -24.25 9.34 -6.34
CA LYS A 4 -23.58 8.49 -5.36
C LYS A 4 -22.37 9.28 -4.88
N ILE A 5 -22.54 9.99 -3.78
CA ILE A 5 -21.42 10.55 -3.04
C ILE A 5 -20.70 9.35 -2.43
N ILE A 6 -19.40 9.24 -2.67
CA ILE A 6 -18.57 8.30 -1.92
C ILE A 6 -18.47 8.89 -0.52
N ASP A 7 -19.23 8.33 0.41
CA ASP A 7 -19.28 8.77 1.80
C ASP A 7 -18.35 7.85 2.60
N MET A 8 -17.07 8.22 2.69
CA MET A 8 -16.11 7.56 3.58
C MET A 8 -16.09 8.36 4.88
N ASN A 9 -16.73 7.82 5.91
CA ASN A 9 -16.98 8.57 7.14
C ASN A 9 -15.97 8.26 8.24
N SER A 10 -15.16 7.22 8.09
CA SER A 10 -14.14 6.86 9.08
C SER A 10 -12.92 6.14 8.48
N GLU A 11 -11.88 6.00 9.29
CA GLU A 11 -10.70 5.20 9.00
C GLU A 11 -11.03 3.71 8.79
N GLU A 12 -12.05 3.17 9.46
CA GLU A 12 -12.56 1.81 9.30
C GLU A 12 -13.12 1.59 7.90
N ASP A 13 -13.97 2.51 7.42
CA ASP A 13 -14.54 2.43 6.07
C ASP A 13 -13.43 2.38 5.01
N PHE A 14 -12.42 3.25 5.17
CA PHE A 14 -11.30 3.29 4.26
C PHE A 14 -10.47 2.00 4.33
N PHE A 15 -10.25 1.45 5.53
CA PHE A 15 -9.54 0.19 5.71
C PHE A 15 -10.28 -0.99 5.05
N GLU A 16 -11.61 -1.07 5.18
CA GLU A 16 -12.41 -2.13 4.54
C GLU A 16 -12.40 -2.03 3.01
N ILE A 17 -12.38 -0.80 2.46
CA ILE A 17 -12.18 -0.59 1.01
C ILE A 17 -10.81 -1.11 0.59
N LEU A 18 -9.75 -0.83 1.35
CA LEU A 18 -8.40 -1.30 1.03
C LEU A 18 -8.28 -2.82 1.12
N LYS A 19 -8.87 -3.45 2.14
CA LYS A 19 -8.95 -4.91 2.27
C LYS A 19 -9.67 -5.54 1.09
N THR A 20 -10.82 -5.00 0.71
CA THR A 20 -11.62 -5.52 -0.42
C THR A 20 -10.85 -5.38 -1.74
N SER A 21 -10.24 -4.22 -1.98
CA SER A 21 -9.37 -3.99 -3.13
C SER A 21 -8.17 -4.93 -3.17
N PHE A 22 -7.56 -5.21 -2.01
CA PHE A 22 -6.45 -6.16 -1.91
C PHE A 22 -6.87 -7.59 -2.22
N ILE A 23 -8.02 -8.05 -1.70
CA ILE A 23 -8.56 -9.38 -2.02
C ILE A 23 -8.80 -9.49 -3.53
N LYS A 24 -9.46 -8.49 -4.13
CA LYS A 24 -9.70 -8.43 -5.57
C LYS A 24 -8.37 -8.54 -6.34
N TYR A 25 -7.40 -7.69 -6.02
CA TYR A 25 -6.08 -7.70 -6.64
C TYR A 25 -5.38 -9.07 -6.53
N LYS A 26 -5.44 -9.72 -5.36
CA LYS A 26 -4.85 -11.04 -5.13
C LYS A 26 -5.49 -12.12 -6.01
N THR A 27 -6.80 -12.04 -6.25
CA THR A 27 -7.55 -13.02 -7.05
C THR A 27 -7.53 -12.78 -8.57
N GLU A 28 -7.16 -11.58 -9.03
CA GLU A 28 -7.11 -11.28 -10.46
C GLU A 28 -5.98 -12.04 -11.17
N ASN A 29 -6.29 -12.66 -12.32
CA ASN A 29 -5.31 -13.38 -13.15
C ASN A 29 -4.31 -12.44 -13.83
N ASN A 30 -4.75 -11.23 -14.21
CA ASN A 30 -3.91 -10.18 -14.75
C ASN A 30 -3.85 -9.03 -13.74
N LYS A 31 -2.66 -8.77 -13.18
CA LYS A 31 -2.51 -7.80 -12.08
C LYS A 31 -2.59 -6.37 -12.58
N SER A 32 -3.68 -5.66 -12.25
CA SER A 32 -3.84 -4.23 -12.54
C SER A 32 -2.84 -3.39 -11.73
N ILE A 33 -2.05 -2.58 -12.44
CA ILE A 33 -1.12 -1.63 -11.82
C ILE A 33 -1.86 -0.49 -11.13
N GLU A 34 -3.00 -0.07 -11.67
CA GLU A 34 -3.85 0.98 -11.11
C GLU A 34 -4.41 0.55 -9.76
N LEU A 35 -4.93 -0.68 -9.67
CA LEU A 35 -5.42 -1.24 -8.42
C LEU A 35 -4.30 -1.40 -7.40
N LEU A 36 -3.12 -1.86 -7.83
CA LEU A 36 -1.94 -1.93 -6.97
C LEU A 36 -1.54 -0.56 -6.42
N LEU A 37 -1.48 0.47 -7.27
CA LEU A 37 -1.16 1.83 -6.86
C LEU A 37 -2.19 2.41 -5.90
N PHE A 38 -3.48 2.15 -6.12
CA PHE A 38 -4.55 2.53 -5.20
C PHE A 38 -4.32 1.93 -3.81
N ILE A 39 -4.04 0.63 -3.73
CA ILE A 39 -3.80 -0.07 -2.45
C ILE A 39 -2.54 0.50 -1.77
N ILE A 40 -1.45 0.68 -2.51
CA ILE A 40 -0.18 1.22 -1.97
C ILE A 40 -0.37 2.64 -1.43
N MET A 41 -1.04 3.51 -2.19
CA MET A 41 -1.34 4.87 -1.73
C MET A 41 -2.21 4.84 -0.49
N GLY A 42 -3.27 4.02 -0.48
CA GLY A 42 -4.16 3.93 0.66
C GLY A 42 -3.48 3.39 1.91
N LEU A 43 -2.73 2.29 1.82
CA LEU A 43 -1.99 1.74 2.97
C LEU A 43 -0.89 2.68 3.47
N SER A 44 -0.26 3.46 2.58
CA SER A 44 0.73 4.47 2.96
C SER A 44 0.12 5.65 3.72
N HIS A 45 -1.16 5.96 3.50
CA HIS A 45 -1.83 7.14 4.05
C HIS A 45 -2.90 6.81 5.09
N LEU A 46 -3.30 5.54 5.26
CA LEU A 46 -4.29 5.09 6.23
C LEU A 46 -3.94 5.56 7.66
N ASN A 47 -2.66 5.55 7.99
CA ASN A 47 -2.20 6.03 9.28
C ASN A 47 -2.45 7.53 9.54
N GLU A 48 -2.55 8.35 8.49
CA GLU A 48 -2.90 9.78 8.61
C GLU A 48 -4.37 9.97 8.96
N TRP A 49 -5.24 9.00 8.66
CA TRP A 49 -6.62 8.99 9.09
C TRP A 49 -6.74 8.60 10.57
N ILE A 50 -5.91 7.65 11.02
CA ILE A 50 -5.88 7.18 12.41
C ILE A 50 -5.26 8.22 13.35
N ALA A 51 -4.14 8.85 12.96
CA ALA A 51 -3.46 9.86 13.79
C ALA A 51 -3.27 11.18 13.00
N PRO A 52 -4.34 11.96 12.77
CA PRO A 52 -4.28 13.16 11.95
C PRO A 52 -3.26 14.18 12.47
N GLY A 53 -2.40 14.65 11.57
CA GLY A 53 -1.39 15.67 11.88
C GLY A 53 -0.20 15.20 12.72
N TYR A 54 -0.18 13.93 13.16
CA TYR A 54 0.96 13.39 13.89
C TYR A 54 2.07 12.97 12.93
N ALA A 55 3.29 13.45 13.19
CA ALA A 55 4.50 13.03 12.50
C ALA A 55 5.28 12.08 13.42
N PRO A 56 5.46 10.79 13.07
CA PRO A 56 6.18 9.81 13.90
C PRO A 56 7.66 10.13 14.10
N PHE A 57 8.25 10.92 13.21
CA PHE A 57 9.67 11.29 13.26
C PHE A 57 9.83 12.81 13.30
N THR A 58 10.79 13.25 14.12
CA THR A 58 11.33 14.61 14.11
C THR A 58 12.05 14.90 12.79
N LYS A 59 12.31 16.19 12.51
CA LYS A 59 13.12 16.63 11.36
C LYS A 59 14.53 16.02 11.33
N ASN A 60 15.05 15.63 12.49
CA ASN A 60 16.38 15.03 12.63
C ASN A 60 16.36 13.49 12.57
N GLY A 61 15.20 12.88 12.33
CA GLY A 61 15.05 11.42 12.20
C GLY A 61 14.82 10.66 13.52
N ASN A 62 14.76 11.33 14.67
CA ASN A 62 14.40 10.69 15.94
C ASN A 62 12.89 10.45 16.01
N ILE A 63 12.47 9.34 16.64
CA ILE A 63 11.06 9.03 16.89
C ILE A 63 10.46 10.05 17.87
N ASN A 64 9.28 10.58 17.57
CA ASN A 64 8.54 11.44 18.49
C ASN A 64 7.95 10.61 19.64
N VAL A 65 8.00 11.14 20.85
CA VAL A 65 7.37 10.49 22.02
C VAL A 65 5.84 10.59 21.87
N PRO A 66 5.12 9.47 21.80
CA PRO A 66 3.67 9.48 21.63
C PRO A 66 2.98 9.85 22.94
N LYS A 67 1.91 10.64 22.85
CA LYS A 67 1.08 11.11 23.97
C LYS A 67 -0.26 10.41 24.04
N THR A 68 -0.70 9.81 22.94
CA THR A 68 -1.99 9.12 22.83
C THR A 68 -1.82 7.73 22.24
N LYS A 69 -2.84 6.87 22.40
CA LYS A 69 -2.85 5.54 21.76
C LYS A 69 -2.78 5.61 20.22
N TYR A 70 -3.34 6.67 19.63
CA TYR A 70 -3.32 6.91 18.18
C TYR A 70 -1.90 7.23 17.71
N GLU A 71 -1.20 8.10 18.44
CA GLU A 71 0.20 8.42 18.17
C GLU A 71 1.13 7.22 18.39
N GLN A 72 0.88 6.42 19.44
CA GLN A 72 1.64 5.19 19.68
C GLN A 72 1.47 4.20 18.53
N PHE A 73 0.23 3.96 18.09
CA PHE A 73 -0.04 3.10 16.95
C PHE A 73 0.64 3.62 15.68
N SER A 74 0.60 4.95 15.47
CA SER A 74 1.27 5.62 14.36
C SER A 74 2.79 5.37 14.34
N ASN A 75 3.44 5.45 15.51
CA ASN A 75 4.84 5.05 15.65
C ASN A 75 5.05 3.57 15.33
N ASP A 76 4.23 2.68 15.89
CA ASP A 76 4.35 1.23 15.69
C ASP A 76 4.28 0.87 14.19
N VAL A 77 3.29 1.40 13.45
CA VAL A 77 3.14 1.20 12.00
C VAL A 77 4.38 1.68 11.25
N TYR A 78 4.85 2.90 11.55
CA TYR A 78 5.98 3.52 10.85
C TYR A 78 7.31 2.79 11.04
N LEU A 79 7.42 1.98 12.09
CA LEU A 79 8.57 1.13 12.37
C LEU A 79 8.50 -0.23 11.68
N THR A 80 7.36 -0.61 11.10
CA THR A 80 7.26 -1.85 10.33
C THR A 80 8.03 -1.74 9.00
N ASN A 81 8.69 -2.82 8.60
CA ASN A 81 9.39 -2.88 7.32
C ASN A 81 8.41 -2.78 6.15
N GLU A 82 7.24 -3.38 6.30
CA GLU A 82 6.19 -3.39 5.29
C GLU A 82 5.68 -1.97 4.99
N HIS A 83 5.37 -1.18 6.04
CA HIS A 83 4.96 0.21 5.85
C HIS A 83 6.09 1.05 5.25
N LYS A 84 7.34 0.84 5.67
CA LYS A 84 8.50 1.52 5.06
C LYS A 84 8.57 1.27 3.56
N ILE A 85 8.45 0.01 3.12
CA ILE A 85 8.48 -0.36 1.70
C ILE A 85 7.31 0.28 0.94
N VAL A 86 6.09 0.15 1.45
CA VAL A 86 4.88 0.74 0.85
C VAL A 86 5.02 2.26 0.70
N ARG A 87 5.51 2.94 1.74
CA ARG A 87 5.73 4.39 1.72
C ARG A 87 6.80 4.81 0.72
N GLU A 88 7.89 4.05 0.60
CA GLU A 88 8.94 4.32 -0.39
C GLU A 88 8.42 4.19 -1.82
N ILE A 89 7.60 3.18 -2.10
CA ILE A 89 6.96 3.01 -3.41
C ILE A 89 6.01 4.18 -3.69
N CYS A 90 5.14 4.51 -2.73
CA CYS A 90 4.19 5.63 -2.84
C CYS A 90 4.93 6.95 -3.13
N ASN A 91 6.02 7.23 -2.41
CA ASN A 91 6.82 8.42 -2.61
C ASN A 91 7.53 8.46 -3.97
N LYS A 92 7.96 7.31 -4.51
CA LYS A 92 8.54 7.23 -5.86
C LYS A 92 7.48 7.41 -6.95
N ALA A 93 6.30 6.82 -6.78
CA ALA A 93 5.18 6.99 -7.70
C ALA A 93 4.74 8.47 -7.83
N LYS A 94 4.93 9.28 -6.78
CA LYS A 94 4.71 10.74 -6.80
C LYS A 94 5.77 11.51 -7.59
N ARG A 95 6.99 10.97 -7.71
CA ARG A 95 8.15 11.62 -8.35
C ARG A 95 8.32 11.15 -9.79
N ILE A 96 7.29 11.26 -10.63
CA ILE A 96 7.36 10.93 -12.07
C ILE A 96 8.30 11.95 -12.77
N GLU A 97 9.60 11.84 -12.51
CA GLU A 97 10.67 12.47 -13.27
C GLU A 97 11.53 11.36 -13.88
N SER A 98 11.85 11.55 -15.16
CA SER A 98 12.53 10.61 -16.05
C SER A 98 13.91 10.19 -15.51
N SER A 99 14.02 8.97 -14.96
CA SER A 99 15.23 8.10 -14.91
C SER A 99 15.32 7.14 -13.71
N VAL A 100 14.22 6.79 -13.04
CA VAL A 100 14.31 5.89 -11.88
C VAL A 100 14.29 4.42 -12.32
N LYS A 101 15.38 3.69 -12.03
CA LYS A 101 15.43 2.22 -12.12
C LYS A 101 14.21 1.60 -11.41
N PRO A 102 13.50 0.63 -12.00
CA PRO A 102 12.28 0.11 -11.40
C PRO A 102 12.61 -0.62 -10.09
N LEU A 103 12.08 -0.11 -8.97
CA LEU A 103 12.06 -0.82 -7.67
C LEU A 103 11.11 -2.03 -7.73
N ILE A 104 10.17 -1.98 -8.66
CA ILE A 104 9.18 -3.01 -8.89
C ILE A 104 9.54 -3.76 -10.16
N SER A 105 9.90 -5.04 -10.02
CA SER A 105 9.98 -5.96 -11.16
C SER A 105 8.63 -6.64 -11.36
N CYS A 106 8.27 -6.92 -12.60
CA CYS A 106 7.04 -7.65 -12.93
C CYS A 106 7.39 -9.01 -13.54
N THR A 107 6.62 -10.03 -13.17
CA THR A 107 6.68 -11.35 -13.81
C THR A 107 5.53 -11.44 -14.81
N ARG A 108 5.81 -11.94 -16.02
CA ARG A 108 4.80 -12.14 -17.06
C ARG A 108 4.63 -13.63 -17.36
N SER A 109 3.41 -14.06 -17.65
CA SER A 109 3.13 -15.43 -18.10
C SER A 109 3.64 -15.63 -19.54
N LEU A 110 4.23 -16.79 -19.82
CA LEU A 110 4.57 -17.27 -21.16
C LEU A 110 3.49 -18.25 -21.62
N ASP A 111 2.34 -17.74 -22.06
CA ASP A 111 1.33 -18.58 -22.72
C ASP A 111 1.06 -18.04 -24.13
N GLY A 112 1.41 -18.84 -25.14
CA GLY A 112 1.02 -18.66 -26.53
C GLY A 112 2.18 -18.40 -27.49
N ALA A 113 2.52 -19.40 -28.30
CA ALA A 113 3.54 -19.39 -29.35
C ALA A 113 3.24 -18.47 -30.56
N THR A 114 2.54 -17.35 -30.36
CA THR A 114 2.16 -16.43 -31.45
C THR A 114 2.24 -14.94 -31.13
N ASP A 115 2.55 -14.52 -29.90
CA ASP A 115 2.84 -13.10 -29.60
C ASP A 115 3.81 -12.98 -28.41
N PHE A 116 5.09 -12.83 -28.73
CA PHE A 116 6.18 -12.83 -27.74
C PHE A 116 6.34 -11.52 -26.94
N ASP A 117 5.53 -10.49 -27.19
CA ASP A 117 5.85 -9.16 -26.66
C ASP A 117 5.07 -8.70 -25.42
N ASN A 118 3.92 -9.28 -25.04
CA ASN A 118 3.18 -8.80 -23.86
C ASN A 118 2.34 -9.87 -23.14
N GLY A 119 2.98 -10.87 -22.53
CA GLY A 119 2.32 -11.80 -21.60
C GLY A 119 1.67 -11.10 -20.40
N LEU A 120 0.63 -11.70 -19.82
CA LEU A 120 -0.12 -11.16 -18.66
C LEU A 120 0.82 -10.97 -17.46
N VAL A 121 0.68 -9.85 -16.75
CA VAL A 121 1.46 -9.62 -15.52
C VAL A 121 0.85 -10.45 -14.39
N THR A 122 1.62 -11.39 -13.87
CA THR A 122 1.16 -12.35 -12.85
C THR A 122 1.57 -11.93 -11.43
N SER A 123 2.67 -11.20 -11.29
CA SER A 123 3.13 -10.69 -10.00
C SER A 123 4.02 -9.45 -10.14
N TYR A 124 4.12 -8.71 -9.04
CA TYR A 124 5.07 -7.60 -8.87
C TYR A 124 5.91 -7.88 -7.63
N THR A 125 7.21 -7.59 -7.71
CA THR A 125 8.16 -7.86 -6.63
C THR A 125 8.97 -6.63 -6.26
N VAL A 126 9.36 -6.53 -4.99
CA VAL A 126 10.23 -5.49 -4.44
C VAL A 126 11.37 -6.16 -3.69
N ASP A 127 12.60 -5.91 -4.14
CA ASP A 127 13.81 -6.59 -3.64
C ASP A 127 13.66 -8.12 -3.60
N GLY A 128 13.03 -8.69 -4.63
CA GLY A 128 12.80 -10.13 -4.77
C GLY A 128 11.66 -10.70 -3.91
N ARG A 129 10.92 -9.88 -3.16
CA ARG A 129 9.74 -10.29 -2.39
C ARG A 129 8.45 -9.92 -3.10
N ASP A 130 7.44 -10.77 -3.07
CA ASP A 130 6.14 -10.49 -3.66
C ASP A 130 5.43 -9.33 -2.95
N ILE A 131 4.94 -8.34 -3.71
CA ILE A 131 4.27 -7.17 -3.13
C ILE A 131 3.00 -7.54 -2.36
N THR A 132 2.33 -8.61 -2.76
CA THR A 132 1.13 -9.15 -2.11
C THR A 132 1.44 -9.62 -0.70
N GLU A 133 2.59 -10.27 -0.47
CA GLU A 133 3.01 -10.71 0.86
C GLU A 133 3.28 -9.51 1.78
N ILE A 134 3.91 -8.47 1.25
CA ILE A 134 4.22 -7.23 1.97
C ILE A 134 2.92 -6.53 2.38
N MET A 135 1.99 -6.35 1.43
CA MET A 135 0.69 -5.71 1.69
C MET A 135 -0.16 -6.56 2.65
N GLU A 136 -0.17 -7.89 2.50
CA GLU A 136 -0.93 -8.78 3.39
C GLU A 136 -0.47 -8.67 4.85
N LYS A 137 0.85 -8.64 5.08
CA LYS A 137 1.41 -8.45 6.41
C LYS A 137 1.03 -7.10 7.01
N LEU A 138 1.09 -6.03 6.21
CA LEU A 138 0.69 -4.70 6.68
C LEU A 138 -0.81 -4.62 7.00
N ILE A 139 -1.67 -5.19 6.14
CA ILE A 139 -3.11 -5.27 6.38
C ILE A 139 -3.40 -6.05 7.67
N ARG A 140 -2.75 -7.19 7.87
CA ARG A 140 -2.87 -7.98 9.11
C ARG A 140 -2.43 -7.17 10.33
N PHE A 141 -1.36 -6.38 10.22
CA PHE A 141 -0.93 -5.50 11.29
C PHE A 141 -2.03 -4.51 11.69
N TYR A 142 -2.59 -3.76 10.73
CA TYR A 142 -3.71 -2.83 10.98
C TYR A 142 -4.93 -3.56 11.57
N GLN A 143 -5.31 -4.70 11.00
CA GLN A 143 -6.44 -5.50 11.48
C GLN A 143 -6.27 -5.92 12.93
N THR A 144 -5.11 -6.47 13.30
CA THR A 144 -4.90 -7.05 14.64
C THR A 144 -4.62 -5.99 15.70
N ARG A 145 -4.01 -4.86 15.33
CA ARG A 145 -3.50 -3.87 16.28
C ARG A 145 -4.41 -2.65 16.44
N TRP A 146 -5.31 -2.40 15.48
CA TRP A 146 -6.17 -1.22 15.49
C TRP A 146 -7.64 -1.54 15.24
N PHE A 147 -7.95 -2.20 14.12
CA PHE A 147 -9.33 -2.41 13.64
C PHE A 147 -9.97 -3.72 14.12
N ASN A 148 -9.51 -4.27 15.24
CA ASN A 148 -10.04 -5.51 15.81
C ASN A 148 -11.25 -5.26 16.71
#